data_AF-A0A2G7G3J6-F1
#
_entry.id   AF-A0A2G7G3J6-F1
#
_cell.length_a   1.000
_cell.length_b   1.000
_cell.length_c   1.000
_cell.angle_alpha   90.00
_cell.angle_beta   90.00
_cell.angle_gamma   90.00
#
_symmetry.space_group_name_H-M   'P 1'
#
loop_
_entity.id
_entity.type
_entity.pdbx_description
1 polymer ?
#
loop_
_entity_poly.entity_id
_entity_poly.type
_entity_poly.pdbx_seq_one_letter_code
_entity_poly.pdbx_strand_id
1 'polypeptide(L)'
;MESEYTSEEDSGHKPTVLTRTTNALVKYSRPFFSKQAQKAYLGTLLFVGTGLCMLFGSALAYGIFYYRFVPQVGVGRVVHLQFGSDEHPWGTASLGSELVSLQPYDINVEIELPRTPSNLAAGNFMLDLTLLSHPSTSALTGTNSSTYPISRSRRPAMLTYASPLVDTASKLSLMPFYVFGWSREAEKLVVPMMERVEFARGWRNLPESLRLEIHSKKEMQIYKATVEFRARFTGLSRWMMYNWKITSFFIFTSLFWSICMTSASISWVIIASLSSTGTREPEVKEEAGDEMPIKEEPSEEISSLMEAPSTSSTDPEGKRRIKREDEYEADDDESDGLPRDRGTLPSEEVGAGTGLESAEARGVQRRRSRLFRDEHP
;
A
#
# COMPACT_ATOMS: atom_id res chain seq x y z
N MET A 1 -38.92 95.34 -37.37
CA MET A 1 -39.07 94.93 -38.78
C MET A 1 -39.19 93.42 -38.78
N GLU A 2 -40.40 92.95 -39.01
CA GLU A 2 -40.75 91.54 -39.27
C GLU A 2 -40.28 91.12 -40.67
N SER A 3 -39.96 89.82 -40.81
CA SER A 3 -40.37 88.89 -41.89
C SER A 3 -39.43 87.66 -41.82
N GLU A 4 -39.82 86.45 -41.42
CA GLU A 4 -40.81 85.48 -41.96
C GLU A 4 -40.26 84.59 -43.12
N TYR A 5 -40.59 83.29 -43.03
CA TYR A 5 -40.46 82.16 -44.01
C TYR A 5 -39.05 81.60 -44.32
N THR A 6 -38.78 80.29 -44.45
CA THR A 6 -39.38 78.95 -44.17
C THR A 6 -38.34 77.91 -44.62
N SER A 7 -38.31 76.71 -44.03
CA SER A 7 -38.49 75.41 -44.74
C SER A 7 -38.00 74.20 -43.92
N GLU A 8 -38.95 73.30 -43.69
CA GLU A 8 -38.92 71.84 -43.51
C GLU A 8 -37.58 71.08 -43.59
N GLU A 9 -37.36 70.13 -42.66
CA GLU A 9 -37.22 68.71 -43.01
C GLU A 9 -37.30 67.79 -41.77
N ASP A 10 -38.39 67.04 -41.70
CA ASP A 10 -38.54 65.82 -40.92
C ASP A 10 -37.61 64.73 -41.51
N SER A 11 -36.75 64.12 -40.69
CA SER A 11 -36.17 62.83 -41.05
C SER A 11 -36.01 61.94 -39.80
N GLY A 12 -37.02 61.11 -39.60
CA GLY A 12 -37.03 60.05 -38.60
C GLY A 12 -35.81 59.12 -38.69
N HIS A 13 -34.99 59.15 -37.64
CA HIS A 13 -33.92 58.17 -37.44
C HIS A 13 -34.53 56.84 -36.97
N LYS A 14 -34.72 55.91 -37.91
CA LYS A 14 -35.13 54.52 -37.64
C LYS A 14 -34.11 53.82 -36.72
N PRO A 15 -34.53 53.13 -35.65
CA PRO A 15 -33.61 52.39 -34.79
C PRO A 15 -33.05 51.18 -35.54
N THR A 16 -31.72 51.15 -35.67
CA THR A 16 -30.94 50.11 -36.32
C THR A 16 -31.24 48.74 -35.70
N VAL A 17 -31.51 47.73 -36.53
CA VAL A 17 -31.89 46.36 -36.12
C VAL A 17 -30.91 45.76 -35.08
N LEU A 18 -29.64 46.16 -35.15
CA LEU A 18 -28.57 45.82 -34.20
C LEU A 18 -28.82 46.27 -32.75
N THR A 19 -29.45 47.42 -32.51
CA THR A 19 -29.76 47.87 -31.14
C THR A 19 -30.98 47.14 -30.57
N ARG A 20 -31.87 46.66 -31.43
CA ARG A 20 -33.03 45.87 -31.02
C ARG A 20 -32.65 44.43 -30.70
N THR A 21 -31.73 43.83 -31.45
CA THR A 21 -31.22 42.47 -31.19
C THR A 21 -30.31 42.42 -29.97
N THR A 22 -29.43 43.41 -29.78
CA THR A 22 -28.57 43.48 -28.59
C THR A 22 -29.38 43.74 -27.31
N ASN A 23 -30.38 44.60 -27.34
CA ASN A 23 -31.28 44.82 -26.19
C ASN A 23 -32.19 43.62 -25.90
N ALA A 24 -32.54 42.81 -26.90
CA ALA A 24 -33.27 41.54 -26.71
C ALA A 24 -32.37 40.47 -26.05
N LEU A 25 -31.12 40.36 -26.50
CA LEU A 25 -30.11 39.44 -25.92
C LEU A 25 -29.75 39.82 -24.48
N VAL A 26 -29.64 41.12 -24.18
CA VAL A 26 -29.42 41.62 -22.82
C VAL A 26 -30.64 41.41 -21.92
N LYS A 27 -31.87 41.47 -22.45
CA LYS A 27 -33.08 41.10 -21.69
C LYS A 27 -33.15 39.60 -21.38
N TYR A 28 -32.68 38.75 -22.29
CA TYR A 28 -32.58 37.31 -22.06
C TYR A 28 -31.43 36.94 -21.11
N SER A 29 -30.35 37.73 -21.06
CA SER A 29 -29.23 37.48 -20.13
C SER A 29 -29.38 38.13 -18.75
N ARG A 30 -30.19 39.19 -18.61
CA ARG A 30 -30.49 39.85 -17.32
C ARG A 30 -30.97 38.94 -16.19
N PRO A 31 -31.82 37.91 -16.39
CA PRO A 31 -32.19 37.00 -15.31
C PRO A 31 -31.01 36.15 -14.80
N PHE A 32 -29.97 35.93 -15.63
CA PHE A 32 -28.74 35.23 -15.21
C PHE A 32 -27.82 36.10 -14.34
N PHE A 33 -27.99 37.44 -14.36
CA PHE A 33 -27.21 38.41 -13.58
C PHE A 33 -27.97 38.98 -12.37
N SER A 34 -28.98 38.28 -11.86
CA SER A 34 -29.61 38.64 -10.58
C SER A 34 -28.65 38.38 -9.41
N LYS A 35 -28.63 39.25 -8.39
CA LYS A 35 -27.80 39.09 -7.18
C LYS A 35 -28.03 37.74 -6.47
N GLN A 36 -29.23 37.18 -6.58
CA GLN A 36 -29.60 35.88 -6.04
C GLN A 36 -29.01 34.72 -6.87
N ALA A 37 -29.07 34.85 -8.20
CA ALA A 37 -28.54 33.87 -9.14
C ALA A 37 -27.00 33.87 -9.13
N GLN A 38 -26.35 35.02 -9.02
CA GLN A 38 -24.89 35.13 -8.87
C GLN A 38 -24.38 34.43 -7.61
N LYS A 39 -25.07 34.57 -6.47
CA LYS A 39 -24.74 33.83 -5.24
C LYS A 39 -24.92 32.33 -5.42
N ALA A 40 -25.98 31.90 -6.10
CA ALA A 40 -26.20 30.49 -6.41
C ALA A 40 -25.13 29.93 -7.35
N TYR A 41 -24.78 30.65 -8.42
CA TYR A 41 -23.71 30.26 -9.34
C TYR A 41 -22.35 30.20 -8.64
N LEU A 42 -22.01 31.20 -7.82
CA LEU A 42 -20.77 31.21 -7.06
C LEU A 42 -20.70 30.05 -6.06
N GLY A 43 -21.81 29.74 -5.40
CA GLY A 43 -21.93 28.57 -4.52
C GLY A 43 -21.76 27.25 -5.26
N THR A 44 -22.40 27.09 -6.42
CA THR A 44 -22.24 25.88 -7.26
C THR A 44 -20.82 25.75 -7.80
N LEU A 45 -20.19 26.85 -8.22
CA LEU A 45 -18.82 26.87 -8.71
C LEU A 45 -17.85 26.44 -7.60
N LEU A 46 -18.03 26.98 -6.39
CA LEU A 46 -17.20 26.66 -5.24
C LEU A 46 -17.40 25.21 -4.78
N PHE A 47 -18.63 24.70 -4.84
CA PHE A 47 -18.94 23.29 -4.58
C PHE A 47 -18.29 22.35 -5.60
N VAL A 48 -18.40 22.66 -6.90
CA VAL A 48 -17.76 21.88 -7.97
C VAL A 48 -16.24 21.95 -7.86
N GLY A 49 -15.67 23.12 -7.58
CA GLY A 49 -14.23 23.30 -7.37
C GLY A 49 -13.72 22.50 -6.16
N THR A 50 -14.45 22.54 -5.05
CA THR A 50 -14.13 21.75 -3.84
C THR A 50 -14.22 20.26 -4.13
N GLY A 51 -15.28 19.82 -4.84
CA GLY A 51 -15.46 18.44 -5.26
C GLY A 51 -14.33 17.94 -6.16
N LEU A 52 -13.87 18.75 -7.10
CA LEU A 52 -12.76 18.42 -8.00
C LEU A 52 -11.41 18.37 -7.25
N CYS A 53 -11.17 19.31 -6.33
CA CYS A 53 -9.98 19.31 -5.49
C CYS A 53 -9.92 18.05 -4.58
N MET A 54 -11.06 17.68 -3.99
CA MET A 54 -11.20 16.45 -3.20
C MET A 54 -11.00 15.20 -4.07
N LEU A 55 -11.49 15.20 -5.31
CA LEU A 55 -11.29 14.09 -6.24
C LEU A 55 -9.81 13.92 -6.59
N PHE A 56 -9.10 15.03 -6.84
CA PHE A 56 -7.66 15.00 -7.06
C PHE A 56 -6.89 14.52 -5.81
N GLY A 57 -7.25 15.01 -4.63
CA GLY A 57 -6.71 14.53 -3.35
C GLY A 57 -6.96 13.03 -3.13
N SER A 58 -8.15 12.54 -3.50
CA SER A 58 -8.51 11.13 -3.45
C SER A 58 -7.65 10.26 -4.39
N ALA A 59 -7.42 10.74 -5.62
CA ALA A 59 -6.55 10.06 -6.57
C ALA A 59 -5.09 9.99 -6.08
N LEU A 60 -4.59 11.09 -5.50
CA LEU A 60 -3.26 11.12 -4.87
C LEU A 60 -3.16 10.16 -3.67
N ALA A 61 -4.17 10.16 -2.79
CA ALA A 61 -4.23 9.27 -1.64
C ALA A 61 -4.23 7.80 -2.06
N TYR A 62 -5.00 7.46 -3.10
CA TYR A 62 -4.95 6.12 -3.70
C TYR A 62 -3.56 5.81 -4.27
N GLY A 63 -2.92 6.75 -4.96
CA GLY A 63 -1.56 6.57 -5.48
C GLY A 63 -0.58 6.22 -4.35
N ILE A 64 -0.58 7.01 -3.27
CA ILE A 64 0.27 6.76 -2.09
C ILE A 64 -0.06 5.40 -1.47
N PHE A 65 -1.35 5.08 -1.30
CA PHE A 65 -1.78 3.79 -0.78
C PHE A 65 -1.34 2.62 -1.66
N TYR A 66 -1.48 2.74 -2.97
CA TYR A 66 -1.07 1.73 -3.94
C TYR A 66 0.44 1.47 -3.84
N TYR A 67 1.27 2.51 -3.84
CA TYR A 67 2.72 2.36 -3.71
C TYR A 67 3.15 1.85 -2.34
N ARG A 68 2.44 2.20 -1.26
CA ARG A 68 2.79 1.75 0.09
C ARG A 68 2.31 0.32 0.39
N PHE A 69 1.19 -0.10 -0.20
CA PHE A 69 0.47 -1.31 0.19
C PHE A 69 0.55 -2.45 -0.83
N VAL A 70 0.90 -2.16 -2.09
CA VAL A 70 1.20 -3.17 -3.13
C VAL A 70 2.72 -3.28 -3.24
N PRO A 71 3.35 -4.28 -2.59
CA PRO A 71 4.79 -4.52 -2.74
C PRO A 71 5.12 -4.90 -4.17
N GLN A 72 6.38 -4.69 -4.55
CA GLN A 72 6.91 -5.18 -5.81
C GLN A 72 6.77 -6.71 -5.85
N VAL A 73 6.32 -7.22 -6.99
CA VAL A 73 5.65 -8.52 -7.15
C VAL A 73 6.61 -9.71 -6.98
N GLY A 74 7.91 -9.46 -7.00
CA GLY A 74 8.91 -10.49 -6.79
C GLY A 74 10.32 -10.02 -7.07
N VAL A 75 11.28 -10.85 -6.67
CA VAL A 75 12.71 -10.64 -6.91
C VAL A 75 13.20 -11.68 -7.90
N GLY A 76 13.73 -11.24 -9.04
CA GLY A 76 14.32 -12.11 -10.06
C GLY A 76 15.85 -12.01 -10.04
N ARG A 77 16.55 -13.13 -9.91
CA ARG A 77 18.03 -13.19 -9.96
C ARG A 77 18.50 -14.13 -11.05
N VAL A 78 19.37 -13.64 -11.92
CA VAL A 78 20.03 -14.46 -12.93
C VAL A 78 21.09 -15.31 -12.24
N VAL A 79 21.08 -16.61 -12.52
CA VAL A 79 22.07 -17.56 -12.01
C VAL A 79 23.03 -17.91 -13.13
N HIS A 80 24.29 -17.59 -12.93
CA HIS A 80 25.36 -17.92 -13.87
C HIS A 80 25.84 -19.34 -13.60
N LEU A 81 25.39 -20.27 -14.43
CA LEU A 81 25.79 -21.66 -14.38
C LEU A 81 27.25 -21.81 -14.83
N GLN A 82 28.00 -22.59 -14.05
CA GLN A 82 29.37 -22.98 -14.31
C GLN A 82 29.38 -24.39 -14.91
N PHE A 83 30.22 -24.59 -15.91
CA PHE A 83 30.39 -25.85 -16.64
C PHE A 83 31.88 -26.25 -16.62
N GLY A 84 32.19 -27.54 -16.60
CA GLY A 84 33.56 -28.04 -16.86
C GLY A 84 34.31 -28.67 -15.69
N SER A 85 33.75 -28.69 -14.48
CA SER A 85 34.10 -29.69 -13.47
C SER A 85 33.32 -30.97 -13.78
N ASP A 86 33.86 -32.18 -13.56
CA ASP A 86 33.20 -33.49 -13.79
C ASP A 86 31.87 -33.70 -13.03
N GLU A 87 31.36 -32.63 -12.42
CA GLU A 87 30.12 -32.53 -11.70
C GLU A 87 29.03 -31.87 -12.56
N HIS A 88 27.80 -32.00 -12.10
CA HIS A 88 26.64 -31.38 -12.73
C HIS A 88 26.78 -29.84 -12.80
N PRO A 89 26.24 -29.18 -13.85
CA PRO A 89 26.25 -27.73 -13.95
C PRO A 89 25.59 -27.09 -12.72
N TRP A 90 26.28 -26.15 -12.10
CA TRP A 90 25.82 -25.46 -10.90
C TRP A 90 26.10 -23.97 -10.99
N GLY A 91 25.33 -23.16 -10.29
CA GLY A 91 25.58 -21.73 -10.18
C GLY A 91 25.06 -21.17 -8.87
N THR A 92 25.68 -20.08 -8.42
CA THR A 92 25.24 -19.33 -7.24
C THR A 92 24.79 -17.94 -7.63
N ALA A 93 23.85 -17.39 -6.87
CA ALA A 93 23.42 -16.00 -7.00
C ALA A 93 23.17 -15.41 -5.61
N SER A 94 23.58 -14.16 -5.41
CA SER A 94 23.24 -13.41 -4.21
C SER A 94 21.82 -12.84 -4.31
N LEU A 95 21.08 -12.96 -3.22
CA LEU A 95 19.80 -12.30 -3.02
C LEU A 95 20.10 -11.04 -2.21
N GLY A 96 19.68 -9.89 -2.74
CA GLY A 96 19.80 -8.63 -2.00
C GLY A 96 18.84 -8.58 -0.80
N SER A 97 18.86 -7.47 -0.07
CA SER A 97 17.93 -7.17 1.03
C SER A 97 16.48 -6.88 0.58
N GLU A 98 16.10 -7.33 -0.62
CA GLU A 98 14.79 -7.11 -1.22
C GLU A 98 13.75 -8.12 -0.71
N LEU A 99 14.19 -9.23 -0.12
CA LEU A 99 13.30 -10.19 0.51
C LEU A 99 12.83 -9.68 1.88
N VAL A 100 11.54 -9.88 2.16
CA VAL A 100 10.88 -9.47 3.40
C VAL A 100 10.53 -10.70 4.25
N SER A 101 10.84 -10.66 5.54
CA SER A 101 10.45 -11.72 6.50
C SER A 101 8.95 -11.77 6.73
N LEU A 102 8.42 -12.92 7.17
CA LEU A 102 6.99 -13.15 7.43
C LEU A 102 6.10 -12.97 6.19
N GLN A 103 6.69 -13.11 5.01
CA GLN A 103 5.98 -13.05 3.73
C GLN A 103 6.13 -14.40 3.02
N PRO A 104 5.02 -15.04 2.59
CA PRO A 104 5.09 -16.28 1.84
C PRO A 104 5.52 -16.00 0.39
N TYR A 105 6.55 -16.72 -0.08
CA TYR A 105 7.04 -16.66 -1.46
C TYR A 105 6.83 -17.99 -2.18
N ASP A 106 6.45 -17.91 -3.46
CA ASP A 106 6.56 -19.01 -4.41
C ASP A 106 7.86 -18.82 -5.20
N ILE A 107 8.74 -19.82 -5.17
CA ILE A 107 10.06 -19.76 -5.79
C ILE A 107 10.04 -20.60 -7.06
N ASN A 108 10.21 -19.94 -8.20
CA ASN A 108 10.22 -20.57 -9.52
C ASN A 108 11.61 -20.45 -10.13
N VAL A 109 12.02 -21.47 -10.88
CA VAL A 109 13.24 -21.42 -11.70
C VAL A 109 12.82 -21.37 -13.16
N GLU A 110 13.21 -20.30 -13.85
CA GLU A 110 13.07 -20.15 -15.30
C GLU A 110 14.40 -20.53 -15.96
N ILE A 111 14.36 -21.52 -16.85
CA ILE A 111 15.52 -21.97 -17.62
C ILE A 111 15.23 -21.84 -19.10
N GLU A 112 16.12 -21.16 -19.80
CA GLU A 112 16.07 -21.00 -21.25
C GLU A 112 17.07 -21.97 -21.89
N LEU A 113 16.54 -22.90 -22.69
CA LEU A 113 17.27 -24.01 -23.28
C LEU A 113 17.02 -24.07 -24.79
N PRO A 114 18.04 -24.34 -25.62
CA PRO A 114 17.81 -24.69 -27.02
C PRO A 114 17.20 -26.09 -27.15
N ARG A 115 16.43 -26.30 -28.21
CA ARG A 115 15.88 -27.63 -28.57
C ARG A 115 16.89 -28.44 -29.39
N THR A 116 18.12 -28.59 -28.88
CA THR A 116 19.16 -29.41 -29.51
C THR A 116 18.91 -30.91 -29.31
N PRO A 117 19.41 -31.77 -30.21
CA PRO A 117 19.26 -33.22 -30.05
C PRO A 117 19.85 -33.74 -28.72
N SER A 118 20.92 -33.13 -28.21
CA SER A 118 21.49 -33.49 -26.89
C SER A 118 20.49 -33.23 -25.76
N ASN A 119 19.89 -32.03 -25.75
CA ASN A 119 18.92 -31.64 -24.73
C ASN A 119 17.63 -32.46 -24.80
N LEU A 120 17.13 -32.75 -26.01
CA LEU A 120 15.97 -33.63 -26.18
C LEU A 120 16.26 -35.06 -25.74
N ALA A 121 17.47 -35.56 -26.02
CA ALA A 121 17.88 -36.90 -25.66
C ALA A 121 18.27 -37.05 -24.17
N ALA A 122 18.40 -35.95 -23.43
CA ALA A 122 18.56 -35.94 -21.97
C ALA A 122 17.27 -36.37 -21.27
N GLY A 123 16.11 -36.07 -21.85
CA GLY A 123 14.80 -36.42 -21.29
C GLY A 123 14.53 -35.69 -19.98
N ASN A 124 14.13 -36.44 -18.95
CA ASN A 124 13.90 -35.88 -17.62
C ASN A 124 15.23 -35.53 -16.95
N PHE A 125 15.32 -34.31 -16.43
CA PHE A 125 16.42 -33.84 -15.59
C PHE A 125 15.87 -33.29 -14.28
N MET A 126 16.71 -33.24 -13.24
CA MET A 126 16.33 -32.73 -11.93
C MET A 126 16.99 -31.38 -11.68
N LEU A 127 16.22 -30.40 -11.24
CA LEU A 127 16.70 -29.15 -10.70
C LEU A 127 16.80 -29.27 -9.19
N ASP A 128 17.93 -28.85 -8.62
CA ASP A 128 18.16 -28.76 -7.18
C ASP A 128 18.43 -27.31 -6.80
N LEU A 129 17.50 -26.73 -6.05
CA LEU A 129 17.62 -25.35 -5.56
C LEU A 129 17.84 -25.40 -4.05
N THR A 130 18.97 -24.85 -3.61
CA THR A 130 19.32 -24.70 -2.20
C THR A 130 19.42 -23.22 -1.86
N LEU A 131 18.67 -22.79 -0.86
CA LEU A 131 18.75 -21.47 -0.26
C LEU A 131 19.78 -21.49 0.86
N LEU A 132 20.73 -20.56 0.82
CA LEU A 132 21.89 -20.51 1.69
C LEU A 132 21.77 -19.34 2.66
N SER A 133 22.06 -19.59 3.94
CA SER A 133 22.10 -18.57 4.98
C SER A 133 23.32 -17.66 4.83
N HIS A 134 23.34 -16.61 5.65
CA HIS A 134 24.54 -15.80 5.81
C HIS A 134 25.72 -16.65 6.30
N PRO A 135 26.94 -16.42 5.81
CA PRO A 135 28.12 -17.10 6.31
C PRO A 135 28.35 -16.67 7.76
N SER A 136 28.44 -17.67 8.65
CA SER A 136 28.77 -17.43 10.05
C SER A 136 30.26 -17.10 10.17
N THR A 137 30.64 -15.83 10.00
CA THR A 137 32.02 -15.40 10.27
C THR A 137 32.22 -15.26 11.78
N SER A 138 32.54 -16.37 12.46
CA SER A 138 33.15 -16.29 13.80
C SER A 138 34.61 -15.88 13.63
N ALA A 139 34.89 -14.59 13.69
CA ALA A 139 36.21 -13.99 13.52
C ALA A 139 37.28 -14.41 14.57
N LEU A 140 36.94 -15.27 15.55
CA LEU A 140 37.87 -15.74 16.58
C LEU A 140 38.59 -17.04 16.25
N THR A 141 38.16 -17.79 15.24
CA THR A 141 38.78 -19.08 14.90
C THR A 141 38.75 -19.21 13.39
N GLY A 142 39.93 -19.24 12.74
CA GLY A 142 40.10 -19.32 11.28
C GLY A 142 39.62 -20.63 10.64
N THR A 143 38.48 -21.15 11.09
CA THR A 143 37.78 -22.32 10.57
C THR A 143 36.70 -21.86 9.61
N ASN A 144 36.79 -22.35 8.37
CA ASN A 144 35.91 -22.08 7.23
C ASN A 144 34.44 -21.90 7.64
N SER A 145 33.85 -20.75 7.30
CA SER A 145 32.44 -20.45 7.54
C SER A 145 31.57 -21.47 6.78
N SER A 146 30.98 -22.42 7.49
CA SER A 146 30.02 -23.35 6.91
C SER A 146 28.72 -22.59 6.61
N THR A 147 28.43 -22.40 5.33
CA THR A 147 27.13 -21.88 4.88
C THR A 147 26.08 -22.95 5.08
N TYR A 148 25.11 -22.71 5.96
CA TYR A 148 24.05 -23.67 6.25
C TYR A 148 22.91 -23.54 5.21
N PRO A 149 22.42 -24.66 4.64
CA PRO A 149 21.26 -24.62 3.75
C PRO A 149 19.98 -24.40 4.57
N ILE A 150 19.34 -23.24 4.40
CA ILE A 150 18.05 -22.91 5.05
C ILE A 150 16.95 -23.83 4.52
N SER A 151 16.92 -24.02 3.20
CA SER A 151 15.91 -24.83 2.55
C SER A 151 16.44 -25.39 1.25
N ARG A 152 16.04 -26.62 0.92
CA ARG A 152 16.43 -27.32 -0.30
C ARG A 152 15.21 -27.94 -0.94
N SER A 153 15.08 -27.78 -2.25
CA SER A 153 14.03 -28.42 -3.03
C SER A 153 14.59 -28.99 -4.32
N ARG A 154 14.13 -30.18 -4.68
CA ARG A 154 14.53 -30.88 -5.89
C ARG A 154 13.30 -31.23 -6.73
N ARG A 155 13.26 -30.80 -7.98
CA ARG A 155 12.11 -30.98 -8.88
C ARG A 155 12.52 -31.52 -10.25
N PRO A 156 11.75 -32.44 -10.84
CA PRO A 156 11.98 -32.87 -12.22
C PRO A 156 11.51 -31.81 -13.20
N ALA A 157 12.18 -31.75 -14.35
CA ALA A 157 11.80 -30.96 -15.50
C ALA A 157 12.17 -31.71 -16.78
N MET A 158 11.49 -31.38 -17.88
CA MET A 158 11.70 -31.96 -19.19
C MET A 158 11.39 -30.91 -20.24
N LEU A 159 12.15 -30.90 -21.34
CA LEU A 159 11.77 -30.11 -22.51
C LEU A 159 10.44 -30.60 -23.09
N THR A 160 9.64 -29.67 -23.59
CA THR A 160 8.35 -30.00 -24.21
C THR A 160 8.59 -30.92 -25.39
N TYR A 161 8.06 -32.14 -25.30
CA TYR A 161 8.15 -33.11 -26.37
C TYR A 161 7.30 -32.67 -27.57
N ALA A 162 7.90 -32.70 -28.76
CA ALA A 162 7.18 -32.59 -30.02
C ALA A 162 7.57 -33.77 -30.91
N SER A 163 6.60 -34.33 -31.64
CA SER A 163 6.90 -35.37 -32.62
C SER A 163 7.70 -34.77 -33.79
N PRO A 164 8.55 -35.54 -34.49
CA PRO A 164 9.37 -35.02 -35.59
C PRO A 164 8.55 -34.34 -36.71
N LEU A 165 7.34 -34.85 -36.98
CA LEU A 165 6.43 -34.25 -37.96
C LEU A 165 5.87 -32.90 -37.49
N VAL A 166 5.51 -32.78 -36.21
CA VAL A 166 5.01 -31.53 -35.64
C VAL A 166 6.15 -30.51 -35.52
N ASP A 167 7.35 -30.96 -35.16
CA ASP A 167 8.53 -30.10 -35.04
C ASP A 167 8.93 -29.50 -36.40
N THR A 168 8.96 -30.32 -37.45
CA THR A 168 9.24 -29.86 -38.82
C THR A 168 8.14 -28.93 -39.35
N ALA A 169 6.87 -29.27 -39.15
CA ALA A 169 5.76 -28.39 -39.54
C ALA A 169 5.79 -27.04 -38.81
N SER A 170 6.09 -27.05 -37.50
CA SER A 170 6.23 -25.84 -36.68
C SER A 170 7.40 -24.98 -37.17
N LYS A 171 8.56 -25.59 -37.43
CA LYS A 171 9.74 -24.91 -37.97
C LYS A 171 9.49 -24.30 -39.34
N LEU A 172 8.78 -25.00 -40.23
CA LEU A 172 8.42 -24.48 -41.56
C LEU A 172 7.43 -23.31 -41.45
N SER A 173 6.44 -23.42 -40.56
CA SER A 173 5.46 -22.35 -40.31
C SER A 173 6.11 -21.09 -39.71
N LEU A 174 7.05 -21.27 -38.78
CA LEU A 174 7.76 -20.19 -38.11
C LEU A 174 9.04 -19.74 -38.83
N MET A 175 9.41 -20.39 -39.96
CA MET A 175 10.62 -20.10 -40.73
C MET A 175 10.80 -18.62 -41.06
N PRO A 176 9.78 -17.89 -41.54
CA PRO A 176 9.93 -16.47 -41.83
C PRO A 176 10.37 -15.68 -40.58
N PHE A 177 9.79 -15.98 -39.42
CA PHE A 177 10.11 -15.33 -38.15
C PHE A 177 11.54 -15.62 -37.69
N TYR A 178 12.06 -16.82 -37.95
CA TYR A 178 13.45 -17.16 -37.67
C TYR A 178 14.43 -16.45 -38.61
N VAL A 179 14.12 -16.39 -39.92
CA VAL A 179 14.98 -15.71 -40.92
C VAL A 179 15.06 -14.20 -40.66
N PHE A 180 13.94 -13.57 -40.28
CA PHE A 180 13.93 -12.16 -39.86
C PHE A 180 14.48 -11.93 -38.44
N GLY A 181 14.83 -12.99 -37.71
CA GLY A 181 15.39 -12.90 -36.36
C GLY A 181 14.41 -12.47 -35.26
N TRP A 182 13.10 -12.49 -35.54
CA TRP A 182 12.04 -12.17 -34.57
C TRP A 182 11.80 -13.29 -33.57
N SER A 183 12.16 -14.52 -33.92
CA SER A 183 12.06 -15.69 -33.07
C SER A 183 13.38 -16.44 -33.01
N ARG A 184 13.61 -17.20 -31.93
CA ARG A 184 14.77 -18.08 -31.75
C ARG A 184 14.29 -19.48 -31.37
N GLU A 185 15.03 -20.51 -31.73
CA GLU A 185 14.75 -21.90 -31.33
C GLU A 185 15.14 -22.18 -29.87
N ALA A 186 14.57 -21.40 -28.96
CA ALA A 186 14.76 -21.53 -27.52
C ALA A 186 13.42 -21.78 -26.83
N GLU A 187 13.44 -22.65 -25.83
CA GLU A 187 12.30 -22.98 -24.99
C GLU A 187 12.56 -22.47 -23.58
N LYS A 188 11.56 -21.80 -23.00
CA LYS A 188 11.59 -21.32 -21.62
C LYS A 188 10.79 -22.25 -20.73
N LEU A 189 11.48 -22.95 -19.84
CA LEU A 189 10.87 -23.84 -18.85
C LEU A 189 10.73 -23.12 -17.51
N VAL A 190 9.52 -23.06 -16.98
CA VAL A 190 9.24 -22.50 -15.65
C VAL A 190 8.90 -23.65 -14.71
N VAL A 191 9.76 -23.89 -13.73
CA VAL A 191 9.63 -24.99 -12.78
C VAL A 191 9.38 -24.45 -11.37
N PRO A 192 8.23 -24.76 -10.75
CA PRO A 192 7.94 -24.35 -9.38
C PRO A 192 8.77 -25.18 -8.40
N MET A 193 9.77 -24.56 -7.78
CA MET A 193 10.67 -25.24 -6.85
C MET A 193 10.06 -25.34 -5.46
N MET A 194 9.57 -24.22 -4.93
CA MET A 194 9.07 -24.13 -3.56
C MET A 194 7.80 -23.28 -3.53
N GLU A 195 6.82 -23.70 -2.74
CA GLU A 195 5.52 -23.01 -2.63
C GLU A 195 5.33 -22.49 -1.21
N ARG A 196 4.85 -21.25 -1.09
CA ARG A 196 4.52 -20.61 0.20
C ARG A 196 5.64 -20.71 1.24
N VAL A 197 6.89 -20.53 0.82
CA VAL A 197 8.03 -20.50 1.75
C VAL A 197 7.98 -19.17 2.50
N GLU A 198 7.83 -19.26 3.82
CA GLU A 198 7.86 -18.11 4.71
C GLU A 198 9.17 -18.12 5.51
N PHE A 199 9.86 -16.98 5.52
CA PHE A 199 11.07 -16.81 6.31
C PHE A 199 10.72 -16.20 7.67
N ALA A 200 11.19 -16.83 8.75
CA ALA A 200 11.00 -16.33 10.10
C ALA A 200 11.60 -14.92 10.27
N ARG A 201 11.11 -14.18 11.27
CA ARG A 201 11.59 -12.82 11.55
C ARG A 201 13.10 -12.82 11.86
N GLY A 202 13.82 -11.82 11.34
CA GLY A 202 15.22 -11.55 11.64
C GLY A 202 16.17 -11.86 10.48
N TRP A 203 17.16 -10.99 10.26
CA TRP A 203 18.06 -11.00 9.10
C TRP A 203 18.77 -12.34 8.85
N ARG A 204 19.10 -13.09 9.92
CA ARG A 204 19.78 -14.39 9.82
C ARG A 204 18.93 -15.49 9.16
N ASN A 205 17.61 -15.37 9.25
CA ASN A 205 16.67 -16.35 8.71
C ASN A 205 16.32 -16.08 7.23
N LEU A 206 16.78 -14.96 6.67
CA LEU A 206 16.66 -14.69 5.25
C LEU A 206 17.84 -15.30 4.49
N PRO A 207 17.58 -15.89 3.32
CA PRO A 207 18.63 -16.40 2.46
C PRO A 207 19.43 -15.23 1.85
N GLU A 208 20.74 -15.28 2.00
CA GLU A 208 21.67 -14.32 1.38
C GLU A 208 22.05 -14.75 -0.03
N SER A 209 22.16 -16.06 -0.24
CA SER A 209 22.49 -16.62 -1.55
C SER A 209 21.66 -17.84 -1.84
N LEU A 210 21.62 -18.22 -3.11
CA LEU A 210 21.05 -19.46 -3.57
C LEU A 210 22.07 -20.20 -4.41
N ARG A 211 21.95 -21.53 -4.43
CA ARG A 211 22.70 -22.43 -5.29
C ARG A 211 21.71 -23.24 -6.10
N LEU A 212 21.84 -23.20 -7.42
CA LEU A 212 21.06 -24.00 -8.36
C LEU A 212 21.98 -25.03 -9.00
N GLU A 213 21.60 -26.29 -8.98
CA GLU A 213 22.28 -27.41 -9.64
C GLU A 213 21.33 -28.13 -10.60
N ILE A 214 21.87 -28.63 -11.70
CA ILE A 214 21.08 -29.25 -12.77
C ILE A 214 21.59 -30.66 -13.00
N HIS A 215 20.88 -31.64 -12.47
CA HIS A 215 21.27 -33.05 -12.56
C HIS A 215 20.62 -33.70 -13.76
N SER A 216 21.42 -33.95 -14.79
CA SER A 216 21.02 -34.66 -16.00
C SER A 216 21.97 -35.84 -16.23
N LYS A 217 21.44 -36.91 -16.84
CA LYS A 217 22.26 -38.05 -17.27
C LYS A 217 23.14 -37.71 -18.47
N LYS A 218 22.74 -36.74 -19.29
CA LYS A 218 23.48 -36.26 -20.47
C LYS A 218 23.83 -34.80 -20.32
N GLU A 219 24.89 -34.38 -21.00
CA GLU A 219 25.31 -32.99 -21.07
C GLU A 219 24.22 -32.13 -21.72
N MET A 220 23.72 -31.19 -20.93
CA MET A 220 22.70 -30.24 -21.35
C MET A 220 23.31 -28.88 -21.66
N GLN A 221 22.81 -28.26 -22.72
CA GLN A 221 23.16 -26.92 -23.16
C GLN A 221 22.11 -25.94 -22.66
N ILE A 222 22.55 -24.85 -22.02
CA ILE A 222 21.67 -23.90 -21.33
C ILE A 222 22.09 -22.49 -21.68
N TYR A 223 21.15 -21.64 -22.07
CA TYR A 223 21.44 -20.23 -22.37
C TYR A 223 21.38 -19.36 -21.12
N LYS A 224 20.34 -19.54 -20.30
CA LYS A 224 20.09 -18.69 -19.15
C LYS A 224 19.31 -19.46 -18.08
N ALA A 225 19.66 -19.24 -16.83
CA ALA A 225 18.88 -19.67 -15.68
C ALA A 225 18.55 -18.44 -14.83
N THR A 226 17.30 -18.32 -14.40
CA THR A 226 16.82 -17.22 -13.54
C THR A 226 15.96 -17.81 -12.44
N VAL A 227 16.18 -17.38 -11.21
CA VAL A 227 15.33 -17.75 -10.07
C VAL A 227 14.45 -16.55 -9.75
N GLU A 228 13.14 -16.78 -9.72
CA GLU A 228 12.13 -15.77 -9.45
C GLU A 228 11.41 -16.08 -8.13
N PHE A 229 11.48 -15.15 -7.19
CA PHE A 229 10.76 -15.17 -5.93
C PHE A 229 9.47 -14.38 -6.12
N ARG A 230 8.33 -15.05 -6.25
CA ARG A 230 7.03 -14.39 -6.36
C ARG A 230 6.39 -14.26 -4.99
N ALA A 231 6.16 -13.03 -4.56
CA ALA A 231 5.45 -12.76 -3.32
C ALA A 231 3.98 -13.17 -3.43
N ARG A 232 3.50 -14.03 -2.53
CA ARG A 232 2.07 -14.29 -2.39
C ARG A 232 1.47 -13.26 -1.44
N PHE A 233 0.71 -12.36 -2.04
CA PHE A 233 -0.06 -11.38 -1.31
C PHE A 233 -1.33 -12.01 -0.75
N THR A 234 -1.29 -12.43 0.52
CA THR A 234 -2.50 -12.75 1.27
C THR A 234 -3.23 -11.44 1.56
N GLY A 235 -4.43 -11.28 1.01
CA GLY A 235 -5.26 -10.08 1.16
C GLY A 235 -6.23 -9.92 0.00
N LEU A 236 -7.54 -9.99 0.28
CA LEU A 236 -8.61 -9.88 -0.72
C LEU A 236 -8.51 -8.56 -1.50
N SER A 237 -8.20 -7.47 -0.81
CA SER A 237 -7.98 -6.16 -1.42
C SER A 237 -6.73 -6.12 -2.30
N ARG A 238 -5.62 -6.77 -1.91
CA ARG A 238 -4.36 -6.74 -2.66
C ARG A 238 -4.46 -7.57 -3.95
N TRP A 239 -5.13 -8.72 -3.89
CA TRP A 239 -5.41 -9.53 -5.08
C TRP A 239 -6.28 -8.77 -6.09
N MET A 240 -7.34 -8.10 -5.61
CA MET A 240 -8.22 -7.28 -6.46
C MET A 240 -7.47 -6.09 -7.08
N MET A 241 -6.65 -5.37 -6.31
CA MET A 241 -5.83 -4.25 -6.81
C MET A 241 -4.75 -4.68 -7.79
N TYR A 242 -4.15 -5.85 -7.60
CA TYR A 242 -3.09 -6.35 -8.47
C TYR A 242 -3.63 -6.80 -9.82
N ASN A 243 -4.70 -7.59 -9.82
CA ASN A 243 -5.28 -8.12 -11.04
C ASN A 243 -6.03 -7.03 -11.80
N TRP A 244 -6.80 -6.18 -11.09
CA TRP A 244 -7.69 -5.19 -11.70
C TRP A 244 -7.30 -3.77 -11.25
N LYS A 245 -6.14 -3.30 -11.74
CA LYS A 245 -5.57 -2.00 -11.39
C LYS A 245 -6.52 -0.83 -11.68
N ILE A 246 -7.16 -0.86 -12.85
CA ILE A 246 -8.01 0.23 -13.34
C ILE A 246 -9.34 0.28 -12.60
N THR A 247 -9.99 -0.87 -12.39
CA THR A 247 -11.27 -0.90 -11.68
C THR A 247 -11.09 -0.56 -10.21
N SER A 248 -10.00 -1.03 -9.59
CA SER A 248 -9.68 -0.72 -8.20
C SER A 248 -9.41 0.78 -8.01
N PHE A 249 -8.73 1.43 -8.96
CA PHE A 249 -8.55 2.88 -8.94
C PHE A 249 -9.89 3.62 -8.86
N PHE A 250 -10.83 3.34 -9.78
CA PHE A 250 -12.13 4.02 -9.78
C PHE A 250 -12.96 3.75 -8.52
N ILE A 251 -13.01 2.49 -8.05
CA ILE A 251 -13.80 2.12 -6.87
C ILE A 251 -13.26 2.79 -5.60
N PHE A 252 -11.96 2.67 -5.34
CA PHE A 252 -11.36 3.22 -4.11
C PHE A 252 -11.34 4.75 -4.13
N THR A 253 -11.02 5.37 -5.27
CA THR A 253 -11.05 6.84 -5.41
C THR A 253 -12.47 7.38 -5.26
N SER A 254 -13.48 6.71 -5.81
CA SER A 254 -14.89 7.11 -5.64
C SER A 254 -15.35 6.95 -4.19
N LEU A 255 -15.00 5.84 -3.52
CA LEU A 255 -15.38 5.61 -2.13
C LEU A 255 -14.76 6.67 -1.20
N PHE A 256 -13.46 6.91 -1.34
CA PHE A 256 -12.75 7.91 -0.52
C PHE A 256 -13.29 9.32 -0.78
N TRP A 257 -13.53 9.66 -2.05
CA TRP A 257 -14.15 10.93 -2.42
C TRP A 257 -15.54 11.12 -1.79
N SER A 258 -16.40 10.09 -1.85
CA SER A 258 -17.72 10.13 -1.23
C SER A 258 -17.64 10.33 0.29
N ILE A 259 -16.70 9.65 0.97
CA ILE A 259 -16.48 9.81 2.41
C ILE A 259 -16.01 11.23 2.74
N CYS A 260 -15.11 11.81 1.94
CA CYS A 260 -14.69 13.20 2.11
C CYS A 260 -15.84 14.19 1.87
N MET A 261 -16.71 13.93 0.89
CA MET A 261 -17.87 14.78 0.62
C MET A 261 -18.92 14.71 1.74
N THR A 262 -19.18 13.52 2.29
CA THR A 262 -20.13 13.36 3.41
C THR A 262 -19.58 13.98 4.69
N SER A 263 -18.29 13.79 5.01
CA SER A 263 -17.68 14.41 6.19
C SER A 263 -17.65 15.93 6.09
N ALA A 264 -17.27 16.49 4.93
CA ALA A 264 -17.32 17.93 4.69
C ALA A 264 -18.75 18.48 4.81
N SER A 265 -19.75 17.75 4.31
CA SER A 265 -21.16 18.14 4.44
C SER A 265 -21.62 18.13 5.90
N ILE A 266 -21.25 17.11 6.69
CA ILE A 266 -21.56 17.03 8.12
C ILE A 266 -20.87 18.16 8.88
N SER A 267 -19.59 18.42 8.63
CA SER A 267 -18.87 19.54 9.24
C SER A 267 -19.51 20.89 8.93
N TRP A 268 -19.97 21.08 7.69
CA TRP A 268 -20.67 22.31 7.30
C TRP A 268 -22.01 22.46 8.01
N VAL A 269 -22.78 21.37 8.15
CA VAL A 269 -24.05 21.35 8.92
C VAL A 269 -23.82 21.69 10.39
N ILE A 270 -22.77 21.16 11.02
CA ILE A 270 -22.43 21.45 12.42
C ILE A 270 -22.03 22.93 12.59
N ILE A 271 -21.21 23.47 11.69
CA ILE A 271 -20.82 24.89 11.74
C ILE A 271 -22.04 25.80 11.53
N ALA A 272 -22.93 25.42 10.61
CA ALA A 272 -24.17 26.15 10.37
C ALA A 272 -25.12 26.11 11.58
N SER A 273 -25.24 24.97 12.27
CA SER A 273 -26.09 24.85 13.46
C SER A 273 -25.53 25.62 14.66
N LEU A 274 -24.21 25.62 14.87
CA LEU A 274 -23.56 26.47 15.89
C LEU A 274 -23.76 27.96 15.59
N SER A 275 -23.63 28.36 14.33
CA SER A 275 -23.81 29.77 13.93
C SER A 275 -25.28 30.22 14.01
N SER A 276 -26.24 29.32 13.78
CA SER A 276 -27.67 29.61 13.88
C SER A 276 -28.17 29.75 15.32
N THR A 277 -27.47 29.18 16.30
CA THR A 277 -27.85 29.28 17.72
C THR A 277 -27.48 30.65 18.32
N GLY A 278 -26.67 31.46 17.63
CA GLY A 278 -26.16 32.74 18.12
C GLY A 278 -26.98 34.00 17.79
N THR A 279 -28.02 33.94 16.94
CA THR A 279 -28.83 35.14 16.63
C THR A 279 -30.20 34.74 16.08
N ARG A 280 -31.26 34.86 16.89
CA ARG A 280 -32.66 35.07 16.45
C ARG A 280 -33.60 35.21 17.65
N GLU A 281 -33.82 36.45 18.08
CA GLU A 281 -35.15 36.88 18.51
C GLU A 281 -35.95 37.23 17.25
N PRO A 282 -37.17 36.71 17.04
CA PRO A 282 -38.07 37.22 16.01
C PRO A 282 -39.01 38.27 16.63
N GLU A 283 -38.74 39.56 16.41
CA GLU A 283 -39.76 40.58 16.64
C GLU A 283 -40.74 40.56 15.45
N VAL A 284 -41.97 40.15 15.74
CA VAL A 284 -43.13 40.30 14.87
C VAL A 284 -43.48 41.78 14.81
N LYS A 285 -43.44 42.39 13.63
CA LYS A 285 -44.14 43.66 13.37
C LYS A 285 -44.88 43.60 12.04
N GLU A 286 -46.19 43.76 12.17
CA GLU A 286 -47.15 43.95 11.09
C GLU A 286 -46.83 45.24 10.33
N GLU A 287 -46.90 45.18 8.99
CA GLU A 287 -46.94 46.37 8.15
C GLU A 287 -48.38 46.89 8.08
N ALA A 288 -48.66 47.97 8.81
CA ALA A 288 -49.78 48.86 8.54
C ALA A 288 -49.44 50.26 9.05
N GLY A 289 -49.57 51.27 8.18
CA GLY A 289 -49.68 52.67 8.58
C GLY A 289 -48.46 53.54 8.27
N ASP A 290 -48.51 54.12 7.08
CA ASP A 290 -48.22 55.50 6.68
C ASP A 290 -47.72 56.53 7.73
N GLU A 291 -46.97 57.51 7.21
CA GLU A 291 -46.59 58.82 7.79
C GLU A 291 -45.30 58.95 8.65
N MET A 292 -44.24 59.47 8.02
CA MET A 292 -43.31 60.46 8.63
C MET A 292 -43.82 61.86 8.23
N PRO A 293 -43.41 63.02 8.83
CA PRO A 293 -42.18 63.29 9.62
C PRO A 293 -42.33 64.32 10.78
N ILE A 294 -41.20 64.69 11.42
CA ILE A 294 -40.80 66.05 11.90
C ILE A 294 -40.36 66.16 13.39
N LYS A 295 -39.05 66.51 13.56
CA LYS A 295 -38.35 67.31 14.61
C LYS A 295 -38.44 66.87 16.08
N GLU A 296 -37.47 67.11 16.99
CA GLU A 296 -36.37 68.09 17.09
C GLU A 296 -35.40 67.59 18.21
N GLU A 297 -34.10 67.87 18.11
CA GLU A 297 -33.20 67.96 19.28
C GLU A 297 -33.36 69.38 19.89
N PRO A 298 -33.14 69.64 21.21
CA PRO A 298 -31.76 69.92 21.70
C PRO A 298 -31.46 69.72 23.23
N SER A 299 -30.15 69.61 23.51
CA SER A 299 -29.33 70.21 24.60
C SER A 299 -29.61 70.08 26.12
N GLU A 300 -28.60 69.49 26.80
CA GLU A 300 -27.76 70.00 27.93
C GLU A 300 -28.18 70.10 29.42
N GLU A 301 -27.12 69.99 30.26
CA GLU A 301 -26.88 70.29 31.69
C GLU A 301 -27.24 69.23 32.77
N ILE A 302 -26.30 68.49 33.40
CA ILE A 302 -25.24 68.78 34.42
C ILE A 302 -25.73 68.85 35.89
N SER A 303 -25.24 67.92 36.74
CA SER A 303 -24.76 68.14 38.14
C SER A 303 -24.36 66.79 38.78
N SER A 304 -23.06 66.50 38.93
CA SER A 304 -22.21 66.63 40.14
C SER A 304 -22.62 65.71 41.31
N LEU A 305 -21.78 64.81 41.83
CA LEU A 305 -20.59 65.03 42.69
C LEU A 305 -19.79 63.69 42.78
N MET A 306 -18.47 63.66 42.51
CA MET A 306 -17.33 63.86 43.44
C MET A 306 -17.11 62.64 44.38
N GLU A 307 -15.93 62.06 44.64
CA GLU A 307 -14.55 62.10 44.12
C GLU A 307 -13.77 60.96 44.82
N ALA A 308 -12.64 60.55 44.22
CA ALA A 308 -11.66 59.57 44.69
C ALA A 308 -10.84 60.09 45.90
N PRO A 309 -9.75 59.44 46.40
CA PRO A 309 -8.46 59.30 45.68
C PRO A 309 -7.64 57.99 45.97
N SER A 310 -6.91 57.45 44.98
CA SER A 310 -5.43 57.52 44.75
C SER A 310 -4.56 56.58 45.61
N THR A 311 -4.01 55.48 45.04
CA THR A 311 -2.67 55.25 44.43
C THR A 311 -1.45 55.05 45.35
N SER A 312 -0.71 53.97 45.04
CA SER A 312 0.76 53.79 45.05
C SER A 312 1.48 53.08 46.23
N SER A 313 2.01 51.90 45.88
CA SER A 313 3.40 51.42 45.98
C SER A 313 4.04 50.94 47.31
N THR A 314 4.52 49.68 47.23
CA THR A 314 5.78 49.10 47.76
C THR A 314 5.78 48.37 49.12
N ASP A 315 6.21 47.10 49.04
CA ASP A 315 6.67 46.09 50.04
C ASP A 315 7.68 46.62 51.12
N PRO A 316 8.13 45.86 52.16
CA PRO A 316 7.92 44.43 52.49
C PRO A 316 7.71 44.09 54.01
N GLU A 317 7.73 42.78 54.29
CA GLU A 317 7.95 42.04 55.56
C GLU A 317 6.75 41.76 56.49
N GLY A 318 6.60 40.47 56.86
CA GLY A 318 6.19 40.11 58.23
C GLY A 318 4.99 39.17 58.46
N LYS A 319 5.09 37.92 57.98
CA LYS A 319 4.60 36.67 58.62
C LYS A 319 3.08 36.44 58.89
N ARG A 320 2.67 35.29 58.33
CA ARG A 320 1.68 34.27 58.79
C ARG A 320 0.20 34.61 58.52
N ARG A 321 -0.64 33.72 57.97
CA ARG A 321 -0.58 32.25 57.80
C ARG A 321 -1.75 31.79 56.89
N ILE A 322 -1.52 30.73 56.09
CA ILE A 322 -2.48 29.72 55.56
C ILE A 322 -3.33 30.24 54.37
N LYS A 323 -3.26 29.74 53.12
CA LYS A 323 -3.09 28.38 52.58
C LYS A 323 -2.66 28.48 51.08
N ARG A 324 -1.61 27.77 50.63
CA ARG A 324 -1.28 27.45 49.22
C ARG A 324 -1.05 25.93 49.13
N GLU A 325 -1.67 25.24 48.18
CA GLU A 325 -1.11 24.75 46.89
C GLU A 325 0.15 23.91 47.07
N ASP A 326 0.23 22.77 46.38
CA ASP A 326 1.44 22.35 45.68
C ASP A 326 1.11 21.32 44.58
N GLU A 327 1.66 21.60 43.40
CA GLU A 327 2.04 20.69 42.33
C GLU A 327 3.42 20.09 42.70
N TYR A 328 3.67 18.80 42.44
CA TYR A 328 5.00 18.21 42.55
C TYR A 328 5.30 17.25 41.40
N GLU A 329 6.56 17.33 40.95
CA GLU A 329 7.28 16.46 40.03
C GLU A 329 7.55 15.05 40.58
N ALA A 330 8.14 14.22 39.71
CA ALA A 330 8.59 12.85 39.83
C ALA A 330 9.54 12.54 41.01
N ASP A 331 9.49 11.31 41.54
CA ASP A 331 10.51 10.26 41.31
C ASP A 331 10.13 8.94 42.02
N ASP A 332 10.54 7.84 41.38
CA ASP A 332 11.03 6.54 41.90
C ASP A 332 10.29 5.79 43.02
N ASP A 333 9.80 4.58 42.69
CA ASP A 333 10.40 3.29 43.11
C ASP A 333 9.40 2.13 42.87
N GLU A 334 9.82 1.10 42.15
CA GLU A 334 9.75 -0.27 42.68
C GLU A 334 10.77 -1.17 41.96
N SER A 335 11.82 -1.47 42.74
CA SER A 335 12.75 -2.59 42.58
C SER A 335 12.06 -3.91 42.95
N ASP A 336 12.43 -4.98 42.25
CA ASP A 336 12.98 -6.23 42.83
C ASP A 336 12.98 -7.30 41.73
N GLY A 337 14.00 -8.10 41.46
CA GLY A 337 15.26 -8.39 42.12
C GLY A 337 15.81 -9.66 41.45
N LEU A 338 17.02 -9.57 40.91
CA LEU A 338 17.86 -10.61 40.28
C LEU A 338 18.20 -11.76 41.28
N PRO A 339 18.74 -12.95 40.89
CA PRO A 339 20.07 -13.00 40.27
C PRO A 339 20.42 -14.16 39.31
N ARG A 340 21.59 -13.92 38.71
CA ARG A 340 22.40 -14.70 37.77
C ARG A 340 22.88 -16.05 38.30
N ASP A 341 23.08 -16.92 37.32
CA ASP A 341 23.81 -18.19 37.31
C ASP A 341 25.33 -18.03 37.49
N ARG A 342 25.95 -18.83 38.39
CA ARG A 342 27.32 -19.37 38.24
C ARG A 342 27.64 -20.52 39.24
N GLY A 343 27.50 -21.76 38.75
CA GLY A 343 28.48 -22.86 38.93
C GLY A 343 28.61 -23.63 40.27
N THR A 344 28.51 -24.97 40.17
CA THR A 344 29.33 -26.05 40.79
C THR A 344 28.49 -27.20 41.38
N LEU A 345 28.73 -28.42 40.85
CA LEU A 345 28.25 -29.77 41.26
C LEU A 345 28.80 -30.21 42.64
N PRO A 346 28.55 -31.44 43.18
CA PRO A 346 27.50 -32.47 42.95
C PRO A 346 26.84 -32.98 44.27
N SER A 347 25.76 -33.78 44.15
CA SER A 347 25.36 -34.94 45.00
C SER A 347 23.86 -35.19 44.78
N GLU A 348 23.51 -36.29 44.11
CA GLU A 348 23.08 -37.56 44.73
C GLU A 348 21.62 -37.55 45.20
N GLU A 349 20.95 -38.60 44.72
CA GLU A 349 19.84 -39.31 45.34
C GLU A 349 18.37 -38.96 45.00
N VAL A 350 17.74 -40.02 44.49
CA VAL A 350 16.35 -40.46 44.66
C VAL A 350 15.34 -39.98 43.62
N GLY A 351 15.18 -40.84 42.62
CA GLY A 351 13.94 -40.98 41.88
C GLY A 351 12.91 -41.83 42.64
N ALA A 352 11.65 -41.40 42.54
CA ALA A 352 10.43 -42.18 42.67
C ALA A 352 9.34 -41.30 42.02
N GLY A 353 8.57 -41.68 41.00
CA GLY A 353 8.06 -43.00 40.67
C GLY A 353 6.62 -43.12 41.15
N THR A 354 5.66 -42.40 40.54
CA THR A 354 4.22 -42.69 40.66
C THR A 354 3.48 -42.22 39.41
N GLY A 355 2.68 -43.12 38.83
CA GLY A 355 1.87 -42.84 37.64
C GLY A 355 1.05 -44.06 37.29
N LEU A 356 -0.01 -44.26 38.08
CA LEU A 356 -0.91 -45.41 38.06
C LEU A 356 -1.55 -45.69 36.70
N GLU A 357 -1.67 -46.99 36.49
CA GLU A 357 -2.58 -47.73 35.62
C GLU A 357 -4.04 -47.23 35.58
N SER A 358 -4.64 -47.32 34.40
CA SER A 358 -6.05 -47.71 34.25
C SER A 358 -6.24 -48.43 32.91
N ALA A 359 -6.89 -49.58 32.99
CA ALA A 359 -7.11 -50.54 31.92
C ALA A 359 -8.53 -50.41 31.31
N GLU A 360 -8.76 -51.24 30.28
CA GLU A 360 -9.98 -51.48 29.48
C GLU A 360 -10.27 -50.51 28.31
N ALA A 361 -10.59 -50.94 27.09
CA ALA A 361 -10.72 -52.28 26.48
C ALA A 361 -10.84 -52.16 24.93
N ARG A 362 -10.77 -53.32 24.26
CA ARG A 362 -10.98 -53.62 22.81
C ARG A 362 -9.76 -53.33 21.92
N GLY A 363 -8.99 -54.28 21.42
CA GLY A 363 -9.32 -55.62 20.91
C GLY A 363 -9.46 -55.54 19.38
N VAL A 364 -8.51 -56.13 18.63
CA VAL A 364 -8.65 -56.71 17.27
C VAL A 364 -7.25 -57.12 16.75
N GLN A 365 -7.04 -58.46 16.77
CA GLN A 365 -6.58 -59.28 15.64
C GLN A 365 -5.10 -59.29 15.19
N ARG A 366 -4.42 -60.36 15.63
CA ARG A 366 -3.18 -60.94 15.08
C ARG A 366 -3.24 -61.18 13.56
N ARG A 367 -2.15 -60.86 12.86
CA ARG A 367 -1.65 -61.67 11.73
C ARG A 367 -0.13 -61.81 11.81
N ARG A 368 0.31 -63.05 12.01
CA ARG A 368 1.71 -63.51 11.91
C ARG A 368 2.13 -63.55 10.44
N SER A 369 3.38 -63.20 10.15
CA SER A 369 4.17 -63.88 9.13
C SER A 369 5.58 -64.12 9.67
N ARG A 370 6.09 -65.33 9.44
CA ARG A 370 7.44 -65.83 9.71
C ARG A 370 8.20 -65.86 8.37
N LEU A 371 9.52 -66.10 8.47
CA LEU A 371 10.49 -66.59 7.47
C LEU A 371 11.33 -65.48 6.78
N PHE A 372 12.65 -65.59 6.60
CA PHE A 372 13.61 -66.70 6.67
C PHE A 372 14.99 -66.21 7.19
N ARG A 373 15.76 -67.16 7.73
CA ARG A 373 17.18 -67.10 8.09
C ARG A 373 17.94 -67.77 6.94
N ASP A 374 18.96 -67.12 6.41
CA ASP A 374 19.96 -67.76 5.53
C ASP A 374 21.34 -67.65 6.21
N GLU A 375 21.92 -68.83 6.44
CA GLU A 375 23.33 -69.06 6.76
C GLU A 375 23.98 -69.79 5.58
N HIS A 376 25.30 -69.61 5.48
CA HIS A 376 26.34 -70.40 4.79
C HIS A 376 26.87 -69.89 3.45
N PRO A 377 28.16 -70.18 3.13
CA PRO A 377 29.13 -71.07 3.81
C PRO A 377 29.96 -70.44 4.92
#